data_AF-A0A3N7HTH0-F1
#
_entry.id   AF-A0A3N7HTH0-F1
#
_cell.length_a   1.000
_cell.length_b   1.000
_cell.length_c   1.000
_cell.angle_alpha   90.00
_cell.angle_beta   90.00
_cell.angle_gamma   90.00
#
_symmetry.space_group_name_H-M   'P 1'
#
loop_
_entity.id
_entity.type
_entity.pdbx_description
1 polymer ?
#
loop_
_entity_poly.entity_id
_entity_poly.type
_entity_poly.pdbx_seq_one_letter_code
_entity_poly.pdbx_strand_id
1 'polypeptide(L)'
;MAQDTASPGVDSPRRRSGLLRDQVQAVKKDSDRYEIVPIGETLSFEKGFFIVIRACQLLAQKNDGLILVGVAGPSGAGKTVFTEKVLNFMPSIAVITMDNYNDSSRIIDGNFDDPRLTDYNTLLDNIHGLKAGKPVQVPIYDFKTSSRIGYRTVEVPSSRIVIIEGIYALSERLRPLLDLRVSVTGGVHFDLVKRVLRDIQRAGQEPEEIIHQISETVYPMYKAFIEPDLQTAHIKIINKFNPFSGFQNPTYILKSTRSVTVEQIKTILSEEYKETKEETYDIYLLPPGEDPEACQSYLRMRNRDGKYNLMFEEWVTDSPFIISPRITFEVSVRLLGGLMALGYTIATILKRSSHIFCDDRVSIKTDWLEQLNRHYVQVQGKERLYVKYVAEQLGLDGSYVPRTYIEQIQLEKLVNDVMMI
;
A
#
# COMPACT_ATOMS: atom_id res chain seq x y z
N MET A 1 -41.94 59.17 -6.57
CA MET A 1 -41.62 58.76 -5.19
C MET A 1 -42.13 57.33 -5.00
N ALA A 2 -41.33 56.48 -4.33
CA ALA A 2 -41.51 55.03 -4.05
C ALA A 2 -41.40 54.10 -5.29
N GLN A 3 -40.31 53.32 -5.46
CA GLN A 3 -39.85 52.06 -4.81
C GLN A 3 -40.70 50.82 -5.14
N ASP A 4 -40.08 49.88 -5.88
CA ASP A 4 -40.12 48.42 -5.69
C ASP A 4 -39.02 47.79 -6.58
N THR A 5 -37.85 47.44 -6.03
CA THR A 5 -37.45 46.13 -5.46
C THR A 5 -37.40 44.98 -6.49
N ALA A 6 -36.22 44.78 -7.10
CA ALA A 6 -35.84 43.53 -7.76
C ALA A 6 -34.48 43.06 -7.22
N SER A 7 -34.48 41.84 -6.69
CA SER A 7 -33.41 41.14 -5.98
C SER A 7 -32.20 40.82 -6.89
N PRO A 8 -30.96 40.78 -6.35
CA PRO A 8 -29.80 40.36 -7.11
C PRO A 8 -29.78 38.83 -7.27
N GLY A 9 -29.62 38.38 -8.51
CA GLY A 9 -29.40 36.98 -8.83
C GLY A 9 -28.14 36.45 -8.16
N VAL A 10 -28.28 35.28 -7.54
CA VAL A 10 -27.21 34.49 -6.94
C VAL A 10 -26.30 33.97 -8.04
N ASP A 11 -25.17 34.66 -8.29
CA ASP A 11 -24.08 34.09 -9.09
C ASP A 11 -23.31 33.09 -8.21
N SER A 12 -23.68 31.82 -8.35
CA SER A 12 -22.91 30.69 -7.84
C SER A 12 -21.58 30.58 -8.60
N PRO A 13 -20.40 30.52 -7.94
CA PRO A 13 -19.16 30.24 -8.64
C PRO A 13 -19.05 28.72 -8.85
N ARG A 14 -19.76 28.19 -9.85
CA ARG A 14 -19.37 26.90 -10.45
C ARG A 14 -18.05 27.13 -11.18
N ARG A 15 -16.94 26.96 -10.46
CA ARG A 15 -15.58 26.93 -11.03
C ARG A 15 -15.57 25.98 -12.22
N ARG A 16 -15.42 26.54 -13.42
CA ARG A 16 -15.12 25.78 -14.65
C ARG A 16 -13.87 24.94 -14.37
N SER A 17 -13.96 23.62 -14.50
CA SER A 17 -12.79 22.75 -14.49
C SER A 17 -11.95 23.09 -15.73
N GLY A 18 -10.91 23.91 -15.56
CA GLY A 18 -9.93 24.17 -16.61
C GLY A 18 -9.27 22.86 -17.09
N LEU A 19 -8.67 22.89 -18.27
CA LEU A 19 -7.91 21.74 -18.77
C LEU A 19 -6.77 21.44 -17.78
N LEU A 20 -6.30 20.18 -17.69
CA LEU A 20 -5.19 19.79 -16.80
C LEU A 20 -3.95 20.70 -16.97
N ARG A 21 -3.73 21.26 -18.17
CA ARG A 21 -2.64 22.21 -18.45
C ARG A 21 -2.76 23.55 -17.70
N ASP A 22 -3.98 23.96 -17.35
CA ASP A 22 -4.28 25.24 -16.69
C ASP A 22 -4.17 25.12 -15.15
N GLN A 23 -3.99 23.90 -14.64
CA GLN A 23 -3.87 23.62 -13.20
C GLN A 23 -2.48 23.90 -12.63
N VAL A 24 -1.43 23.93 -13.48
CA VAL A 24 -0.06 24.18 -13.03
C VAL A 24 0.23 25.66 -13.08
N GLN A 25 0.33 26.28 -11.91
CA GLN A 25 0.64 27.70 -11.76
C GLN A 25 1.91 27.86 -10.94
N ALA A 26 2.71 28.88 -11.28
CA ALA A 26 3.92 29.22 -10.54
C ALA A 26 3.76 30.59 -9.88
N VAL A 27 4.15 30.70 -8.62
CA VAL A 27 4.17 31.93 -7.83
C VAL A 27 5.59 32.26 -7.45
N LYS A 28 5.88 33.55 -7.25
CA LYS A 28 7.19 34.03 -6.85
C LYS A 28 7.41 33.71 -5.36
N LYS A 29 8.45 32.94 -5.04
CA LYS A 29 8.82 32.50 -3.69
C LYS A 29 9.64 33.57 -2.96
N ASP A 30 10.68 34.06 -3.63
CA ASP A 30 11.61 35.11 -3.17
C ASP A 30 11.87 36.13 -4.30
N SER A 31 12.81 37.08 -4.14
CA SER A 31 13.05 38.16 -5.11
C SER A 31 13.28 37.68 -6.55
N ASP A 32 13.75 36.45 -6.78
CA ASP A 32 14.14 35.97 -8.13
C ASP A 32 13.79 34.50 -8.45
N ARG A 33 13.13 33.75 -7.55
CA ARG A 33 12.74 32.35 -7.82
C ARG A 33 11.24 32.13 -7.73
N TYR A 34 10.74 31.24 -8.58
CA TYR A 34 9.37 30.76 -8.61
C TYR A 34 9.26 29.37 -8.00
N GLU A 35 8.12 29.09 -7.37
CA GLU A 35 7.69 27.77 -6.94
C GLU A 35 6.29 27.46 -7.49
N ILE A 36 5.88 26.19 -7.46
CA ILE A 36 4.56 25.78 -7.93
C ILE A 36 3.52 25.99 -6.83
N VAL A 37 2.39 26.60 -7.20
CA VAL A 37 1.22 26.75 -6.32
C VAL A 37 0.70 25.35 -5.96
N PRO A 38 0.48 25.04 -4.67
CA PRO A 38 -0.02 23.73 -4.26
C PRO A 38 -1.35 23.37 -4.93
N ILE A 39 -1.42 22.16 -5.47
CA ILE A 39 -2.65 21.58 -6.02
C ILE A 39 -3.40 20.91 -4.87
N GLY A 40 -4.59 21.43 -4.55
CA GLY A 40 -5.38 20.97 -3.42
C GLY A 40 -5.99 19.57 -3.58
N GLU A 41 -6.15 19.08 -4.81
CA GLU A 41 -6.64 17.73 -5.08
C GLU A 41 -5.50 16.69 -5.14
N THR A 42 -5.76 15.50 -4.60
CA THR A 42 -4.86 14.35 -4.78
C THR A 42 -5.05 13.76 -6.17
N LEU A 43 -3.97 13.66 -6.94
CA LEU A 43 -3.98 13.21 -8.32
C LEU A 43 -3.74 11.71 -8.43
N SER A 44 -4.35 11.04 -9.41
CA SER A 44 -3.97 9.66 -9.76
C SER A 44 -2.52 9.63 -10.28
N PHE A 45 -1.87 8.46 -10.22
CA PHE A 45 -0.51 8.26 -10.71
C PHE A 45 -0.25 8.89 -12.09
N GLU A 46 -1.17 8.72 -13.04
CA GLU A 46 -1.00 9.22 -14.41
C GLU A 46 -1.24 10.72 -14.58
N LYS A 47 -2.25 11.25 -13.88
CA LYS A 47 -2.46 12.71 -13.85
C LYS A 47 -1.28 13.40 -13.16
N GLY A 48 -0.86 12.85 -12.02
CA GLY A 48 0.29 13.32 -11.25
C GLY A 48 1.57 13.32 -12.08
N PHE A 49 1.83 12.25 -12.83
CA PHE A 49 2.96 12.16 -13.75
C PHE A 49 2.96 13.33 -14.75
N PHE A 50 1.86 13.55 -15.48
CA PHE A 50 1.78 14.64 -16.45
C PHE A 50 1.97 16.02 -15.81
N ILE A 51 1.35 16.24 -14.65
CA ILE A 51 1.41 17.50 -13.91
C ILE A 51 2.82 17.79 -13.40
N VAL A 52 3.55 16.78 -12.92
CA VAL A 52 4.96 16.92 -12.51
C VAL A 52 5.85 17.30 -13.69
N ILE A 53 5.70 16.66 -14.85
CA ILE A 53 6.46 17.02 -16.07
C ILE A 53 6.23 18.50 -16.43
N ARG A 54 4.97 18.95 -16.42
CA ARG A 54 4.61 20.34 -16.71
C ARG A 54 5.17 21.32 -15.68
N ALA A 55 5.10 20.98 -14.41
CA ALA A 55 5.69 21.76 -13.32
C ALA A 55 7.20 21.92 -13.50
N CYS A 56 7.92 20.83 -13.80
CA CYS A 56 9.36 20.87 -14.06
C CYS A 56 9.70 21.78 -15.25
N GLN A 57 8.96 21.68 -16.36
CA GLN A 57 9.14 22.52 -17.54
C GLN A 57 8.89 24.00 -17.24
N LEU A 58 7.81 24.31 -16.51
CA LEU A 58 7.46 25.67 -16.14
C LEU A 58 8.50 26.31 -15.21
N LEU A 59 8.99 25.55 -14.22
CA LEU A 59 10.05 26.01 -13.33
C LEU A 59 11.35 26.24 -14.07
N ALA A 60 11.74 25.32 -14.97
CA ALA A 60 12.91 25.52 -15.82
C ALA A 60 12.77 26.79 -16.68
N GLN A 61 11.58 27.09 -17.23
CA GLN A 61 11.39 28.32 -18.01
C GLN A 61 11.46 29.60 -17.18
N LYS A 62 11.02 29.56 -15.92
CA LYS A 62 10.89 30.74 -15.05
C LYS A 62 12.09 31.01 -14.15
N ASN A 63 12.86 29.98 -13.81
CA ASN A 63 14.00 30.08 -12.90
C ASN A 63 15.31 29.85 -13.66
N ASP A 64 16.31 30.64 -13.31
CA ASP A 64 17.69 30.39 -13.71
C ASP A 64 18.37 29.35 -12.81
N GLY A 65 19.42 28.72 -13.34
CA GLY A 65 20.16 27.66 -12.65
C GLY A 65 19.41 26.33 -12.57
N LEU A 66 19.83 25.47 -11.63
CA LEU A 66 19.22 24.16 -11.41
C LEU A 66 17.86 24.26 -10.72
N ILE A 67 16.98 23.33 -11.09
CA ILE A 67 15.67 23.08 -10.51
C ILE A 67 15.76 21.81 -9.67
N LEU A 68 15.52 21.91 -8.37
CA LEU A 68 15.52 20.77 -7.46
C LEU A 68 14.09 20.30 -7.18
N VAL A 69 13.83 19.03 -7.46
CA VAL A 69 12.53 18.40 -7.27
C VAL A 69 12.64 17.31 -6.21
N GLY A 70 11.95 17.46 -5.09
CA GLY A 70 11.86 16.41 -4.07
C GLY A 70 10.68 15.48 -4.35
N VAL A 71 10.93 14.17 -4.37
CA VAL A 71 9.91 13.13 -4.49
C VAL A 71 9.96 12.25 -3.25
N ALA A 72 8.99 12.42 -2.35
CA ALA A 72 8.89 11.66 -1.10
C ALA A 72 7.60 10.84 -1.00
N GLY A 73 7.55 9.99 0.02
CA GLY A 73 6.50 8.99 0.21
C GLY A 73 7.02 7.83 1.05
N PRO A 74 6.15 7.06 1.71
CA PRO A 74 6.57 5.91 2.48
C PRO A 74 7.25 4.85 1.60
N SER A 75 8.05 3.98 2.21
CA SER A 75 8.57 2.80 1.52
C SER A 75 7.41 1.97 0.94
N GLY A 76 7.58 1.42 -0.26
CA GLY A 76 6.51 0.71 -0.97
C GLY A 76 5.54 1.58 -1.79
N ALA A 77 5.52 2.92 -1.61
CA ALA A 77 4.57 3.80 -2.31
C ALA A 77 4.73 3.89 -3.84
N GLY A 78 5.85 3.41 -4.38
CA GLY A 78 6.13 3.49 -5.82
C GLY A 78 6.83 4.78 -6.27
N LYS A 79 7.51 5.48 -5.36
CA LYS A 79 8.36 6.65 -5.68
C LYS A 79 9.41 6.33 -6.75
N THR A 80 10.16 5.24 -6.58
CA THR A 80 11.21 4.83 -7.51
C THR A 80 10.63 4.57 -8.91
N VAL A 81 9.50 3.84 -8.98
CA VAL A 81 8.77 3.61 -10.24
C VAL A 81 8.29 4.92 -10.88
N PHE A 82 7.79 5.86 -10.07
CA PHE A 82 7.39 7.18 -10.54
C PHE A 82 8.58 7.96 -11.12
N THR A 83 9.70 8.00 -10.39
CA THR A 83 10.93 8.69 -10.80
C THR A 83 11.54 8.06 -12.06
N GLU A 84 11.56 6.74 -12.17
CA GLU A 84 11.98 6.01 -13.38
C GLU A 84 11.12 6.36 -14.58
N LYS A 85 9.79 6.44 -14.40
CA LYS A 85 8.87 6.87 -15.47
C LYS A 85 9.16 8.29 -15.93
N VAL A 86 9.46 9.20 -15.01
CA VAL A 86 9.86 10.59 -15.31
C VAL A 86 11.21 10.64 -16.04
N LEU A 87 12.19 9.87 -15.60
CA LEU A 87 13.51 9.76 -16.24
C LEU A 87 13.41 9.19 -17.66
N ASN A 88 12.61 8.15 -17.87
CA ASN A 88 12.39 7.57 -19.20
C ASN A 88 11.73 8.56 -20.16
N PHE A 89 10.86 9.44 -19.66
CA PHE A 89 10.21 10.48 -20.48
C PHE A 89 11.09 11.72 -20.71
N MET A 90 11.93 12.10 -19.73
CA MET A 90 12.90 13.19 -19.84
C MET A 90 14.33 12.69 -19.51
N PRO A 91 15.01 12.00 -20.44
CA PRO A 91 16.32 11.37 -20.16
C PRO A 91 17.44 12.34 -19.77
N SER A 92 17.26 13.63 -20.04
CA SER A 92 18.22 14.70 -19.73
C SER A 92 18.20 15.17 -18.27
N ILE A 93 17.34 14.62 -17.40
CA ILE A 93 17.32 14.94 -15.97
C ILE A 93 18.32 14.09 -15.19
N ALA A 94 18.77 14.58 -14.04
CA ALA A 94 19.56 13.78 -13.10
C ALA A 94 18.69 13.28 -11.95
N VAL A 95 19.00 12.09 -11.43
CA VAL A 95 18.33 11.50 -10.26
C VAL A 95 19.34 11.19 -9.17
N ILE A 96 19.06 11.68 -7.97
CA ILE A 96 19.75 11.38 -6.71
C ILE A 96 18.77 10.60 -5.82
N THR A 97 19.07 9.33 -5.59
CA THR A 97 18.32 8.49 -4.65
C THR A 97 18.94 8.62 -3.26
N MET A 98 18.16 9.03 -2.26
CA MET A 98 18.63 9.22 -0.88
C MET A 98 19.08 7.93 -0.22
N ASP A 99 18.50 6.78 -0.60
CA ASP A 99 18.89 5.48 -0.05
C ASP A 99 20.39 5.19 -0.27
N ASN A 100 20.99 5.76 -1.32
CA ASN A 100 22.42 5.64 -1.57
C ASN A 100 23.29 6.34 -0.50
N TYR A 101 22.73 7.31 0.20
CA TYR A 101 23.40 8.09 1.24
C TYR A 101 23.19 7.50 2.63
N ASN A 102 22.57 6.33 2.74
CA ASN A 102 22.50 5.63 4.02
C ASN A 102 23.90 5.22 4.49
N ASP A 103 24.11 5.28 5.80
CA ASP A 103 25.34 4.93 6.49
C ASP A 103 25.01 3.94 7.60
N SER A 104 25.32 2.66 7.36
CA SER A 104 24.93 1.57 8.26
C SER A 104 25.59 1.64 9.64
N SER A 105 26.67 2.40 9.80
CA SER A 105 27.27 2.66 11.12
C SER A 105 26.35 3.48 12.04
N ARG A 106 25.29 4.10 11.50
CA ARG A 106 24.32 4.93 12.21
C ARG A 106 23.02 4.20 12.55
N ILE A 107 22.92 2.91 12.22
CA ILE A 107 21.77 2.09 12.56
C ILE A 107 21.71 1.93 14.08
N ILE A 108 20.56 2.28 14.66
CA ILE A 108 20.27 2.12 16.08
C ILE A 108 19.10 1.14 16.18
N ASP A 109 19.26 0.08 16.99
CA ASP A 109 18.24 -0.94 17.23
C ASP A 109 17.65 -1.57 15.95
N GLY A 110 18.47 -1.71 14.90
CA GLY A 110 18.02 -2.25 13.60
C GLY A 110 17.07 -1.33 12.84
N ASN A 111 16.99 -0.05 13.19
CA ASN A 111 16.09 0.91 12.55
C ASN A 111 16.68 1.51 11.26
N PHE A 112 16.24 0.95 10.13
CA PHE A 112 16.61 1.42 8.79
C PHE A 112 15.80 2.62 8.28
N ASP A 113 14.82 3.10 9.04
CA ASP A 113 14.04 4.30 8.71
C ASP A 113 14.37 5.46 9.67
N ASP A 114 15.38 5.34 10.54
CA ASP A 114 15.80 6.44 11.41
C ASP A 114 16.32 7.61 10.54
N PRO A 115 15.84 8.85 10.74
CA PRO A 115 16.33 10.01 9.98
C PRO A 115 17.86 10.21 10.07
N ARG A 116 18.52 9.72 11.12
CA ARG A 116 19.97 9.81 11.31
C ARG A 116 20.75 8.87 10.38
N LEU A 117 20.10 7.85 9.82
CA LEU A 117 20.72 6.90 8.89
C LEU A 117 21.25 7.61 7.63
N THR A 118 20.53 8.60 7.14
CA THR A 118 20.93 9.35 5.96
C THR A 118 22.07 10.31 6.28
N ASP A 119 23.16 10.19 5.54
CA ASP A 119 24.29 11.11 5.56
C ASP A 119 23.98 12.40 4.80
N TYR A 120 23.27 13.30 5.48
CA TYR A 120 22.90 14.59 4.93
C TYR A 120 24.10 15.47 4.54
N ASN A 121 25.27 15.29 5.17
CA ASN A 121 26.44 16.10 4.83
C ASN A 121 26.88 15.80 3.40
N THR A 122 27.14 14.53 3.08
CA THR A 122 27.51 14.11 1.72
C THR A 122 26.40 14.41 0.71
N LEU A 123 25.13 14.26 1.09
CA LEU A 123 24.00 14.60 0.22
C LEU A 123 23.95 16.09 -0.10
N LEU A 124 24.06 16.96 0.89
CA LEU A 124 24.02 18.42 0.72
C LEU A 124 25.24 18.93 -0.05
N ASP A 125 26.42 18.38 0.20
CA ASP A 125 27.64 18.71 -0.55
C ASP A 125 27.47 18.36 -2.03
N ASN A 126 26.90 17.20 -2.35
CA ASN A 126 26.60 16.81 -3.73
C ASN A 126 25.52 17.71 -4.37
N ILE A 127 24.49 18.11 -3.62
CA ILE A 127 23.46 19.05 -4.12
C ILE A 127 24.09 20.42 -4.41
N HIS A 128 24.95 20.93 -3.53
CA HIS A 128 25.64 22.20 -3.71
C HIS A 128 26.67 22.14 -4.86
N GLY A 129 27.38 21.03 -5.01
CA GLY A 129 28.30 20.80 -6.13
C GLY A 129 27.58 20.90 -7.48
N LEU A 130 26.44 20.22 -7.62
CA LEU A 130 25.61 20.32 -8.83
C LEU A 130 25.10 21.75 -9.07
N LYS A 131 24.61 22.43 -8.02
CA LYS A 131 24.18 23.84 -8.11
C LYS A 131 25.31 24.78 -8.56
N ALA A 132 26.55 24.46 -8.20
CA ALA A 132 27.75 25.18 -8.63
C ALA A 132 28.25 24.78 -10.04
N GLY A 133 27.50 23.95 -10.77
CA GLY A 133 27.87 23.52 -12.11
C GLY A 133 28.99 22.49 -12.16
N LYS A 134 29.22 21.73 -11.08
CA LYS A 134 30.27 20.71 -11.00
C LYS A 134 29.66 19.29 -10.95
N PRO A 135 30.30 18.30 -11.60
CA PRO A 135 29.93 16.91 -11.41
C PRO A 135 30.20 16.46 -9.97
N VAL A 136 29.44 15.48 -9.50
CA VAL A 136 29.51 15.00 -8.10
C VAL A 136 29.59 13.48 -8.01
N GLN A 137 30.14 12.98 -6.90
CA GLN A 137 30.27 11.55 -6.65
C GLN A 137 29.14 11.07 -5.74
N VAL A 138 28.13 10.46 -6.33
CA VAL A 138 27.00 9.88 -5.61
C VAL A 138 27.38 8.47 -5.16
N PRO A 139 27.24 8.11 -3.87
CA PRO A 139 27.54 6.75 -3.44
C PRO A 139 26.63 5.71 -4.13
N ILE A 140 27.06 4.46 -4.11
CA ILE A 140 26.28 3.30 -4.52
C ILE A 140 26.08 2.45 -3.27
N TYR A 141 24.82 2.17 -2.92
CA TYR A 141 24.47 1.40 -1.74
C TYR A 141 23.96 0.01 -2.13
N ASP A 142 24.51 -1.02 -1.50
CA ASP A 142 24.03 -2.39 -1.62
C ASP A 142 23.13 -2.72 -0.42
N PHE A 143 21.85 -2.97 -0.72
CA PHE A 143 20.85 -3.32 0.29
C PHE A 143 21.07 -4.71 0.88
N LYS A 144 21.77 -5.63 0.17
CA LYS A 144 22.04 -6.97 0.69
C LYS A 144 23.11 -6.94 1.78
N THR A 145 24.20 -6.21 1.55
CA THR A 145 25.29 -6.05 2.53
C THR A 145 25.05 -4.88 3.48
N SER A 146 24.00 -4.09 3.26
CA SER A 146 23.71 -2.85 4.00
C SER A 146 24.94 -1.94 4.09
N SER A 147 25.61 -1.69 2.95
CA SER A 147 26.83 -0.89 2.93
C SER A 147 27.02 -0.14 1.61
N ARG A 148 27.83 0.93 1.64
CA ARG A 148 28.26 1.64 0.43
C ARG A 148 29.37 0.86 -0.25
N ILE A 149 29.21 0.54 -1.52
CA ILE A 149 30.13 -0.30 -2.29
C ILE A 149 30.95 0.46 -3.34
N GLY A 150 30.73 1.76 -3.47
CA GLY A 150 31.46 2.60 -4.42
C GLY A 150 30.75 3.93 -4.68
N TYR A 151 31.15 4.59 -5.76
CA TYR A 151 30.59 5.87 -6.20
C TYR A 151 30.33 5.84 -7.69
N ARG A 152 29.30 6.57 -8.11
CA ARG A 152 29.04 6.91 -9.52
C ARG A 152 29.12 8.42 -9.69
N THR A 153 29.69 8.86 -10.80
CA THR A 153 29.69 10.28 -11.17
C THR A 153 28.31 10.66 -11.70
N VAL A 154 27.76 11.77 -11.19
CA VAL A 154 26.56 12.40 -11.72
C VAL A 154 26.96 13.75 -12.29
N GLU A 155 26.77 13.87 -13.60
CA GLU A 155 27.00 15.11 -14.34
C GLU A 155 25.89 16.13 -14.08
N VAL A 156 26.20 17.39 -14.30
CA VAL A 156 25.19 18.46 -14.26
C VAL A 156 24.23 18.25 -15.44
N PRO A 157 22.91 18.04 -15.19
CA PRO A 157 21.98 17.71 -16.25
C PRO A 157 21.75 18.91 -17.18
N SER A 158 21.77 18.69 -18.50
CA SER A 158 21.49 19.73 -19.50
C SER A 158 20.06 20.26 -19.40
N SER A 159 19.13 19.46 -18.88
CA SER A 159 17.75 19.90 -18.58
C SER A 159 17.67 20.89 -17.41
N ARG A 160 18.76 21.03 -16.65
CA ARG A 160 18.83 21.74 -15.36
C ARG A 160 17.93 21.17 -14.26
N ILE A 161 17.33 19.99 -14.44
CA ILE A 161 16.43 19.39 -13.46
C ILE A 161 17.15 18.25 -12.74
N VAL A 162 17.15 18.30 -11.40
CA VAL A 162 17.63 17.22 -10.53
C VAL A 162 16.48 16.75 -9.65
N ILE A 163 16.15 15.46 -9.72
CA ILE A 163 15.19 14.82 -8.82
C ILE A 163 15.95 14.23 -7.64
N ILE A 164 15.51 14.56 -6.42
CA ILE A 164 15.94 13.94 -5.17
C ILE A 164 14.80 13.05 -4.70
N GLU A 165 15.00 11.74 -4.75
CA GLU A 165 13.99 10.74 -4.40
C GLU A 165 14.37 10.02 -3.10
N GLY A 166 13.41 9.86 -2.19
CA GLY A 166 13.63 9.14 -0.94
C GLY A 166 12.51 9.36 0.07
N ILE A 167 12.48 8.54 1.13
CA ILE A 167 11.45 8.64 2.17
C ILE A 167 11.48 10.00 2.90
N TYR A 168 12.65 10.64 2.99
CA TYR A 168 12.87 11.95 3.62
C TYR A 168 13.17 13.09 2.64
N ALA A 169 12.84 12.94 1.35
CA ALA A 169 13.16 13.93 0.33
C ALA A 169 12.47 15.28 0.54
N LEU A 170 11.40 15.34 1.36
CA LEU A 170 10.66 16.55 1.71
C LEU A 170 10.99 17.10 3.11
N SER A 171 12.00 16.53 3.77
CA SER A 171 12.43 16.92 5.13
C SER A 171 12.89 18.37 5.21
N GLU A 172 12.83 18.95 6.40
CA GLU A 172 13.25 20.34 6.67
C GLU A 172 14.69 20.64 6.24
N ARG A 173 15.56 19.62 6.18
CA ARG A 173 16.94 19.75 5.71
C ARG A 173 17.04 20.01 4.21
N LEU A 174 16.09 19.52 3.41
CA LEU A 174 16.08 19.66 1.96
C LEU A 174 15.07 20.70 1.49
N ARG A 175 13.93 20.81 2.18
CA ARG A 175 12.78 21.65 1.82
C ARG A 175 13.13 23.09 1.39
N PRO A 176 14.04 23.83 2.06
CA PRO A 176 14.42 25.17 1.63
C PRO A 176 15.07 25.21 0.25
N LEU A 177 15.76 24.14 -0.15
CA LEU A 177 16.48 24.01 -1.41
C LEU A 177 15.59 23.63 -2.60
N LEU A 178 14.41 23.06 -2.33
CA LEU A 178 13.51 22.51 -3.35
C LEU A 178 12.66 23.59 -4.02
N ASP A 179 12.51 23.47 -5.33
CA ASP A 179 11.60 24.28 -6.16
C ASP A 179 10.25 23.58 -6.34
N LEU A 180 10.25 22.24 -6.34
CA LEU A 180 9.04 21.43 -6.40
C LEU A 180 9.09 20.30 -5.37
N ARG A 181 7.96 20.11 -4.68
CA ARG A 181 7.76 19.04 -3.69
C ARG A 181 6.62 18.15 -4.16
N VAL A 182 6.90 16.87 -4.34
CA VAL A 182 5.94 15.87 -4.80
C VAL A 182 5.86 14.77 -3.74
N SER A 183 4.64 14.40 -3.34
CA SER A 183 4.40 13.22 -2.54
C SER A 183 3.74 12.13 -3.37
N VAL A 184 4.20 10.89 -3.21
CA VAL A 184 3.62 9.69 -3.81
C VAL A 184 3.23 8.75 -2.67
N THR A 185 1.95 8.42 -2.54
CA THR A 185 1.44 7.49 -1.52
C THR A 185 0.50 6.46 -2.16
N GLY A 186 0.45 5.23 -1.66
CA GLY A 186 -0.53 4.21 -2.10
C GLY A 186 -1.63 3.94 -1.07
N GLY A 187 -1.57 4.63 0.07
CA GLY A 187 -2.32 4.29 1.28
C GLY A 187 -1.44 3.45 2.20
N VAL A 188 -1.44 3.79 3.50
CA VAL A 188 -0.48 3.21 4.47
C VAL A 188 -0.57 1.68 4.48
N HIS A 189 -1.77 1.11 4.33
CA HIS A 189 -1.99 -0.32 4.20
C HIS A 189 -1.22 -0.95 3.03
N PHE A 190 -1.46 -0.47 1.81
CA PHE A 190 -0.84 -1.04 0.61
C PHE A 190 0.67 -0.76 0.54
N ASP A 191 1.13 0.37 1.05
CA ASP A 191 2.54 0.73 1.07
C ASP A 191 3.33 -0.20 2.01
N LEU A 192 2.76 -0.54 3.17
CA LEU A 192 3.31 -1.56 4.07
C LEU A 192 3.37 -2.93 3.41
N VAL A 193 2.29 -3.39 2.76
CA VAL A 193 2.27 -4.68 2.03
C VAL A 193 3.37 -4.71 0.98
N LYS A 194 3.45 -3.68 0.13
CA LYS A 194 4.48 -3.62 -0.93
C LYS A 194 5.89 -3.67 -0.37
N ARG A 195 6.13 -2.99 0.77
CA ARG A 195 7.43 -3.06 1.46
C ARG A 195 7.74 -4.49 1.90
N VAL A 196 6.80 -5.16 2.59
CA VAL A 196 7.00 -6.55 3.04
C VAL A 196 7.43 -7.45 1.88
N LEU A 197 6.68 -7.38 0.78
CA LEU A 197 6.91 -8.24 -0.38
C LEU A 197 8.23 -7.96 -1.08
N ARG A 198 8.57 -6.68 -1.21
CA ARG A 198 9.85 -6.26 -1.79
C ARG A 198 11.03 -6.72 -0.94
N ASP A 199 10.92 -6.63 0.38
CA ASP A 199 12.02 -6.94 1.29
C ASP A 199 12.22 -8.47 1.39
N ILE A 200 11.15 -9.29 1.37
CA ILE A 200 11.22 -10.76 1.21
C ILE A 200 12.02 -11.12 -0.06
N GLN A 201 11.68 -10.50 -1.20
CA GLN A 201 12.33 -10.81 -2.48
C GLN A 201 13.80 -10.37 -2.55
N ARG A 202 14.16 -9.28 -1.86
CA ARG A 202 15.51 -8.68 -1.95
C ARG A 202 16.53 -9.30 -1.01
N ALA A 203 16.10 -9.66 0.19
CA ALA A 203 17.01 -10.01 1.29
C ALA A 203 16.99 -11.50 1.67
N GLY A 204 16.03 -12.29 1.17
CA GLY A 204 15.81 -13.65 1.67
C GLY A 204 15.47 -13.67 3.17
N GLN A 205 15.00 -12.55 3.71
CA GLN A 205 14.61 -12.38 5.11
C GLN A 205 13.32 -13.15 5.37
N GLU A 206 13.26 -13.80 6.54
CA GLU A 206 12.06 -14.48 6.98
C GLU A 206 10.94 -13.45 7.25
N PRO A 207 9.70 -13.71 6.81
CA PRO A 207 8.63 -12.72 6.88
C PRO A 207 8.29 -12.18 8.27
N GLU A 208 8.60 -12.96 9.31
CA GLU A 208 8.36 -12.64 10.72
C GLU A 208 9.19 -11.43 11.18
N GLU A 209 10.46 -11.33 10.76
CA GLU A 209 11.37 -10.22 11.09
C GLU A 209 10.89 -8.89 10.47
N ILE A 210 10.38 -8.96 9.24
CA ILE A 210 9.93 -7.81 8.46
C ILE A 210 8.70 -7.15 9.09
N ILE A 211 7.82 -7.94 9.72
CA ILE A 211 6.58 -7.41 10.30
C ILE A 211 6.81 -6.78 11.67
N HIS A 212 7.70 -7.35 12.49
CA HIS A 212 8.14 -6.72 13.73
C HIS A 212 8.73 -5.33 13.45
N GLN A 213 9.59 -5.25 12.43
CA GLN A 213 10.16 -4.00 11.95
C GLN A 213 9.05 -3.02 11.52
N ILE A 214 8.00 -3.49 10.85
CA ILE A 214 6.91 -2.61 10.40
C ILE A 214 6.16 -1.92 11.53
N SER A 215 5.76 -2.66 12.57
CA SER A 215 4.97 -2.06 13.66
C SER A 215 5.79 -1.28 14.65
N GLU A 216 6.97 -1.78 15.02
CA GLU A 216 7.77 -1.18 16.09
C GLU A 216 8.73 -0.10 15.56
N THR A 217 9.00 -0.08 14.26
CA THR A 217 10.04 0.78 13.68
C THR A 217 9.52 1.62 12.51
N VAL A 218 9.06 0.99 11.43
CA VAL A 218 8.66 1.71 10.20
C VAL A 218 7.51 2.66 10.45
N TYR A 219 6.48 2.21 11.17
CA TYR A 219 5.29 3.03 11.39
C TYR A 219 5.54 4.23 12.31
N PRO A 220 6.16 4.08 13.50
CA PRO A 220 6.55 5.21 14.32
C PRO A 220 7.39 6.23 13.55
N MET A 221 8.36 5.78 12.75
CA MET A 221 9.19 6.67 11.91
C MET A 221 8.37 7.37 10.83
N TYR A 222 7.43 6.67 10.19
CA TYR A 222 6.52 7.27 9.23
C TYR A 222 5.67 8.37 9.86
N LYS A 223 5.00 8.11 10.99
CA LYS A 223 4.15 9.12 11.64
C LYS A 223 4.94 10.30 12.19
N ALA A 224 6.08 10.03 12.81
CA ALA A 224 6.87 11.06 13.46
C ALA A 224 7.53 12.00 12.45
N PHE A 225 8.02 11.46 11.33
CA PHE A 225 8.93 12.20 10.45
C PHE A 225 8.45 12.29 9.00
N ILE A 226 7.90 11.22 8.42
CA ILE A 226 7.57 11.19 6.99
C ILE A 226 6.22 11.86 6.72
N GLU A 227 5.15 11.45 7.41
CA GLU A 227 3.79 11.94 7.17
C GLU A 227 3.65 13.47 7.27
N PRO A 228 4.24 14.15 8.27
CA PRO A 228 4.22 15.60 8.34
C PRO A 228 4.89 16.27 7.12
N ASP A 229 6.01 15.72 6.65
CA ASP A 229 6.74 16.24 5.50
C ASP A 229 5.92 16.12 4.21
N LEU A 230 5.18 15.02 4.03
CA LEU A 230 4.34 14.81 2.84
C LEU A 230 3.21 15.82 2.73
N GLN A 231 2.74 16.40 3.84
CA GLN A 231 1.71 17.44 3.82
C GLN A 231 2.21 18.74 3.17
N THR A 232 3.53 18.93 3.12
CA THR A 232 4.16 20.11 2.52
C THR A 232 4.28 20.03 0.99
N ALA A 233 3.88 18.92 0.36
CA ALA A 233 3.97 18.73 -1.07
C ALA A 233 3.09 19.71 -1.86
N HIS A 234 3.62 20.24 -2.96
CA HIS A 234 2.86 21.02 -3.94
C HIS A 234 1.95 20.12 -4.79
N ILE A 235 2.40 18.89 -5.08
CA ILE A 235 1.65 17.91 -5.86
C ILE A 235 1.56 16.61 -5.05
N LYS A 236 0.34 16.16 -4.78
CA LYS A 236 0.05 14.91 -4.07
C LYS A 236 -0.45 13.86 -5.05
N ILE A 237 0.21 12.71 -5.10
CA ILE A 237 -0.07 11.63 -6.05
C ILE A 237 -0.46 10.37 -5.29
N ILE A 238 -1.60 9.77 -5.65
CA ILE A 238 -2.03 8.46 -5.16
C ILE A 238 -1.73 7.35 -6.18
N ASN A 239 -0.97 6.36 -5.73
CA ASN A 239 -0.61 5.17 -6.46
C ASN A 239 -1.44 3.97 -6.00
N LYS A 240 -2.60 3.76 -6.63
CA LYS A 240 -3.51 2.64 -6.35
C LYS A 240 -3.02 1.28 -6.84
N PHE A 241 -1.73 1.12 -7.18
CA PHE A 241 -1.21 -0.16 -7.65
C PHE A 241 -1.49 -1.27 -6.63
N ASN A 242 -2.08 -2.36 -7.10
CA ASN A 242 -2.45 -3.50 -6.28
C ASN A 242 -1.24 -4.46 -6.15
N PRO A 243 -0.69 -4.66 -4.94
CA PRO A 243 0.47 -5.54 -4.73
C PRO A 243 0.20 -6.99 -5.08
N PHE A 244 -1.08 -7.41 -5.15
CA PHE A 244 -1.46 -8.79 -5.40
C PHE A 244 -1.51 -9.17 -6.88
N SER A 245 -1.44 -8.19 -7.78
CA SER A 245 -1.47 -8.40 -9.24
C SER A 245 -0.37 -9.35 -9.77
N GLY A 246 0.70 -9.58 -8.99
CA GLY A 246 1.79 -10.49 -9.33
C GLY A 246 1.73 -11.89 -8.70
N PHE A 247 0.77 -12.23 -7.82
CA PHE A 247 0.77 -13.55 -7.19
C PHE A 247 0.15 -14.62 -8.09
N GLN A 248 0.99 -15.60 -8.44
CA GLN A 248 0.67 -16.68 -9.37
C GLN A 248 -0.08 -17.87 -8.72
N ASN A 249 -0.36 -17.84 -7.41
CA ASN A 249 -0.85 -19.01 -6.66
C ASN A 249 -2.22 -18.78 -5.98
N PRO A 250 -3.30 -18.47 -6.73
CA PRO A 250 -4.64 -18.30 -6.16
C PRO A 250 -5.09 -19.55 -5.42
N THR A 251 -5.90 -19.37 -4.37
CA THR A 251 -6.67 -20.47 -3.80
C THR A 251 -8.10 -20.39 -4.32
N TYR A 252 -8.57 -21.44 -4.97
CA TYR A 252 -9.95 -21.57 -5.42
C TYR A 252 -10.77 -22.17 -4.30
N ILE A 253 -11.90 -21.55 -3.97
CA ILE A 253 -12.76 -21.93 -2.86
C ILE A 253 -14.20 -22.05 -3.35
N LEU A 254 -14.82 -23.21 -3.14
CA LEU A 254 -16.26 -23.41 -3.23
C LEU A 254 -16.81 -23.54 -1.83
N LYS A 255 -17.74 -22.64 -1.47
CA LYS A 255 -18.41 -22.62 -0.18
C LYS A 255 -19.88 -22.99 -0.36
N SER A 256 -20.44 -23.81 0.53
CA SER A 256 -21.84 -24.24 0.50
C SER A 256 -22.44 -24.23 1.91
N THR A 257 -23.76 -24.03 2.01
CA THR A 257 -24.54 -24.21 3.25
C THR A 257 -25.08 -25.62 3.42
N ARG A 258 -24.92 -26.50 2.43
CA ARG A 258 -25.27 -27.92 2.57
C ARG A 258 -24.37 -28.58 3.62
N SER A 259 -24.98 -29.46 4.41
CA SER A 259 -24.24 -30.33 5.31
C SER A 259 -23.67 -31.53 4.57
N VAL A 260 -22.51 -31.98 5.03
CA VAL A 260 -21.80 -33.16 4.53
C VAL A 260 -21.33 -33.94 5.75
N THR A 261 -21.42 -35.27 5.72
CA THR A 261 -20.93 -36.10 6.82
C THR A 261 -19.43 -36.37 6.71
N VAL A 262 -18.81 -36.70 7.84
CA VAL A 262 -17.37 -37.02 7.88
C VAL A 262 -17.05 -38.23 7.01
N GLU A 263 -17.95 -39.22 6.95
CA GLU A 263 -17.79 -40.42 6.13
C GLU A 263 -17.75 -40.08 4.64
N GLN A 264 -18.64 -39.19 4.17
CA GLN A 264 -18.64 -38.73 2.78
C GLN A 264 -17.33 -38.04 2.41
N ILE A 265 -16.80 -37.19 3.30
CA ILE A 265 -15.52 -36.52 3.09
C ILE A 265 -14.38 -37.54 2.97
N LYS A 266 -14.34 -38.51 3.88
CA LYS A 266 -13.30 -39.57 3.90
C LYS A 266 -13.34 -40.46 2.67
N THR A 267 -14.50 -40.70 2.07
CA THR A 267 -14.61 -41.51 0.84
C THR A 267 -14.06 -40.83 -0.42
N ILE A 268 -13.87 -39.51 -0.40
CA ILE A 268 -13.47 -38.73 -1.58
C ILE A 268 -11.98 -38.35 -1.55
N LEU A 269 -11.40 -38.23 -0.36
CA LEU A 269 -9.97 -37.93 -0.19
C LEU A 269 -9.10 -39.15 -0.49
N SER A 270 -7.82 -38.91 -0.82
CA SER A 270 -6.82 -39.98 -0.92
C SER A 270 -6.66 -40.75 0.39
N GLU A 271 -6.11 -41.97 0.33
CA GLU A 271 -5.86 -42.80 1.53
C GLU A 271 -4.97 -42.09 2.57
N GLU A 272 -4.04 -41.25 2.10
CA GLU A 272 -3.25 -40.36 2.96
C GLU A 272 -3.91 -38.98 3.02
N TYR A 273 -4.51 -38.64 4.16
CA TYR A 273 -5.03 -37.31 4.47
C TYR A 273 -4.81 -36.94 5.94
N LYS A 274 -4.71 -35.64 6.21
CA LYS A 274 -4.60 -35.09 7.56
C LYS A 274 -5.96 -34.60 8.05
N GLU A 275 -6.39 -35.12 9.20
CA GLU A 275 -7.62 -34.70 9.89
C GLU A 275 -7.26 -33.81 11.10
N THR A 276 -7.85 -32.62 11.19
CA THR A 276 -7.62 -31.70 12.31
C THR A 276 -8.89 -30.97 12.71
N LYS A 277 -9.01 -30.65 13.99
CA LYS A 277 -10.01 -29.70 14.50
C LYS A 277 -9.27 -28.48 15.01
N GLU A 278 -9.79 -27.29 14.70
CA GLU A 278 -9.19 -26.03 15.14
C GLU A 278 -10.28 -25.03 15.51
N GLU A 279 -9.97 -24.18 16.50
CA GLU A 279 -10.72 -22.96 16.75
C GLU A 279 -9.89 -21.76 16.30
N THR A 280 -10.52 -20.86 15.56
CA THR A 280 -9.87 -19.69 15.00
C THR A 280 -10.66 -18.43 15.33
N TYR A 281 -9.93 -17.36 15.69
CA TYR A 281 -10.48 -16.03 15.88
C TYR A 281 -9.88 -15.12 14.82
N ASP A 282 -10.70 -14.73 13.85
CA ASP A 282 -10.31 -13.85 12.76
C ASP A 282 -10.74 -12.42 13.08
N ILE A 283 -9.77 -11.57 13.40
CA ILE A 283 -9.95 -10.14 13.63
C ILE A 283 -9.83 -9.44 12.27
N TYR A 284 -10.93 -8.93 11.75
CA TYR A 284 -10.95 -8.12 10.53
C TYR A 284 -10.74 -6.66 10.90
N LEU A 285 -9.66 -6.09 10.36
CA LEU A 285 -9.21 -4.73 10.60
C LEU A 285 -9.52 -3.88 9.37
N LEU A 286 -10.32 -2.84 9.58
CA LEU A 286 -10.62 -1.83 8.58
C LEU A 286 -9.41 -0.88 8.46
N PRO A 287 -8.86 -0.67 7.25
CA PRO A 287 -7.79 0.30 7.05
C PRO A 287 -8.21 1.74 7.38
N PRO A 288 -7.28 2.61 7.79
CA PRO A 288 -7.57 4.00 8.11
C PRO A 288 -8.12 4.75 6.89
N GLY A 289 -9.25 5.43 7.07
CA GLY A 289 -9.90 6.24 6.02
C GLY A 289 -10.74 5.44 5.02
N GLU A 290 -10.86 4.12 5.19
CA GLU A 290 -11.79 3.30 4.43
C GLU A 290 -13.18 3.31 5.07
N ASP A 291 -14.21 3.20 4.24
CA ASP A 291 -15.60 3.09 4.67
C ASP A 291 -15.90 1.63 5.07
N PRO A 292 -16.35 1.36 6.31
CA PRO A 292 -16.71 0.00 6.75
C PRO A 292 -17.74 -0.72 5.86
N GLU A 293 -18.61 0.01 5.15
CA GLU A 293 -19.65 -0.58 4.30
C GLU A 293 -19.17 -0.88 2.89
N ALA A 294 -18.20 -0.11 2.39
CA ALA A 294 -17.66 -0.24 1.03
C ALA A 294 -16.29 -0.96 0.98
N CYS A 295 -15.62 -1.15 2.12
CA CYS A 295 -14.29 -1.74 2.16
C CYS A 295 -14.31 -3.21 1.71
N GLN A 296 -13.45 -3.53 0.74
CA GLN A 296 -13.24 -4.88 0.24
C GLN A 296 -11.85 -5.44 0.57
N SER A 297 -11.01 -4.64 1.23
CA SER A 297 -9.59 -4.94 1.48
C SER A 297 -9.29 -4.91 2.97
N TYR A 298 -9.98 -5.75 3.74
CA TYR A 298 -9.72 -5.89 5.17
C TYR A 298 -8.36 -6.54 5.40
N LEU A 299 -7.64 -6.03 6.40
CA LEU A 299 -6.49 -6.73 6.95
C LEU A 299 -7.01 -7.75 7.97
N ARG A 300 -6.66 -9.03 7.82
CA ARG A 300 -7.15 -10.09 8.71
C ARG A 300 -6.04 -10.57 9.61
N MET A 301 -6.24 -10.53 10.92
CA MET A 301 -5.35 -11.17 11.89
C MET A 301 -6.05 -12.38 12.51
N ARG A 302 -5.52 -13.57 12.24
CA ARG A 302 -6.03 -14.84 12.77
C ARG A 302 -5.28 -15.24 14.02
N ASN A 303 -5.98 -15.48 15.12
CA ASN A 303 -5.45 -16.25 16.24
C ASN A 303 -5.85 -17.72 16.09
N ARG A 304 -4.88 -18.62 16.25
CA ARG A 304 -5.08 -20.04 16.46
C ARG A 304 -4.19 -20.48 17.61
N ASP A 305 -4.78 -20.95 18.71
CA ASP A 305 -4.06 -21.49 19.87
C ASP A 305 -2.96 -20.54 20.41
N GLY A 306 -3.23 -19.22 20.40
CA GLY A 306 -2.29 -18.20 20.86
C GLY A 306 -1.26 -17.77 19.82
N LYS A 307 -1.19 -18.44 18.67
CA LYS A 307 -0.38 -18.00 17.52
C LYS A 307 -1.17 -17.05 16.64
N TYR A 308 -0.61 -15.89 16.36
CA TYR A 308 -1.24 -14.89 15.51
C TYR A 308 -0.66 -14.95 14.11
N ASN A 309 -1.51 -14.92 13.09
CA ASN A 309 -1.14 -14.87 11.70
C ASN A 309 -1.77 -13.64 11.05
N LEU A 310 -0.97 -12.78 10.45
CA LEU A 310 -1.45 -11.66 9.66
C LEU A 310 -1.65 -12.11 8.21
N MET A 311 -2.84 -11.86 7.68
CA MET A 311 -3.27 -12.27 6.35
C MET A 311 -3.59 -11.04 5.51
N PHE A 312 -2.87 -10.93 4.40
CA PHE A 312 -3.12 -9.99 3.33
C PHE A 312 -3.84 -10.74 2.23
N GLU A 313 -5.15 -10.53 2.12
CA GLU A 313 -6.00 -11.23 1.17
C GLU A 313 -6.83 -10.24 0.37
N GLU A 314 -6.83 -10.43 -0.94
CA GLU A 314 -7.91 -9.94 -1.78
C GLU A 314 -8.73 -11.14 -2.24
N TRP A 315 -9.99 -10.88 -2.58
CA TRP A 315 -10.83 -11.89 -3.18
C TRP A 315 -11.45 -11.36 -4.46
N VAL A 316 -11.50 -12.25 -5.43
CA VAL A 316 -12.24 -12.05 -6.66
C VAL A 316 -13.26 -13.17 -6.75
N THR A 317 -14.49 -12.83 -7.09
CA THR A 317 -15.54 -13.83 -7.30
C THR A 317 -15.67 -14.11 -8.78
N ASP A 318 -15.43 -15.35 -9.17
CA ASP A 318 -15.77 -15.89 -10.49
C ASP A 318 -16.79 -17.02 -10.27
N SER A 319 -18.05 -16.63 -10.18
CA SER A 319 -19.14 -17.45 -9.65
C SER A 319 -19.15 -18.85 -10.28
N PRO A 320 -19.20 -19.94 -9.48
CA PRO A 320 -19.43 -19.96 -8.02
C PRO A 320 -18.16 -19.85 -7.16
N PHE A 321 -16.98 -19.67 -7.76
CA PHE A 321 -15.71 -19.66 -7.04
C PHE A 321 -15.44 -18.34 -6.35
N ILE A 322 -14.95 -18.44 -5.12
CA ILE A 322 -14.19 -17.39 -4.46
C ILE A 322 -12.72 -17.67 -4.75
N ILE A 323 -12.02 -16.72 -5.35
CA ILE A 323 -10.61 -16.80 -5.69
C ILE A 323 -9.85 -15.89 -4.74
N SER A 324 -8.98 -16.46 -3.91
CA SER A 324 -8.23 -15.73 -2.89
C SER A 324 -6.71 -15.86 -3.11
N PRO A 325 -6.08 -14.91 -3.80
CA PRO A 325 -4.65 -14.66 -3.64
C PRO A 325 -4.42 -14.13 -2.22
N ARG A 326 -3.57 -14.83 -1.46
CA ARG A 326 -3.30 -14.48 -0.07
C ARG A 326 -1.86 -14.68 0.30
N ILE A 327 -1.43 -13.89 1.26
CA ILE A 327 -0.12 -13.96 1.88
C ILE A 327 -0.34 -13.99 3.38
N THR A 328 0.37 -14.88 4.07
CA THR A 328 0.14 -15.15 5.49
C THR A 328 1.48 -15.26 6.19
N PHE A 329 1.56 -14.65 7.38
CA PHE A 329 2.79 -14.58 8.17
C PHE A 329 2.46 -14.72 9.65
N GLU A 330 3.28 -15.46 10.41
CA GLU A 330 3.16 -15.49 11.87
C GLU A 330 3.61 -14.15 12.45
N VAL A 331 2.90 -13.64 13.45
CA VAL A 331 3.13 -12.30 14.04
C VAL A 331 2.97 -12.33 15.56
N SER A 332 3.61 -11.36 16.22
CA SER A 332 3.38 -11.10 17.65
C SER A 332 2.03 -10.41 17.86
N VAL A 333 1.36 -10.71 18.98
CA VAL A 333 0.13 -10.03 19.40
C VAL A 333 0.29 -8.51 19.52
N ARG A 334 1.51 -8.03 19.78
CA ARG A 334 1.83 -6.59 19.87
C ARG A 334 1.55 -5.84 18.57
N LEU A 335 1.60 -6.53 17.42
CA LEU A 335 1.31 -5.96 16.12
C LEU A 335 -0.10 -5.38 16.05
N LEU A 336 -1.08 -6.00 16.72
CA LEU A 336 -2.44 -5.48 16.77
C LEU A 336 -2.47 -4.06 17.36
N GLY A 337 -1.71 -3.81 18.44
CA GLY A 337 -1.57 -2.48 19.02
C GLY A 337 -0.95 -1.47 18.05
N GLY A 338 0.08 -1.88 17.29
CA GLY A 338 0.68 -1.06 16.23
C GLY A 338 -0.30 -0.75 15.10
N LEU A 339 -1.11 -1.73 14.68
CA LEU A 339 -2.17 -1.54 13.67
C LEU A 339 -3.29 -0.60 14.17
N MET A 340 -3.67 -0.69 15.45
CA MET A 340 -4.61 0.27 16.04
C MET A 340 -4.02 1.69 16.07
N ALA A 341 -2.73 1.83 16.41
CA ALA A 341 -2.04 3.12 16.36
C ALA A 341 -1.94 3.66 14.93
N LEU A 342 -1.89 2.78 13.91
CA LEU A 342 -2.00 3.05 12.47
C LEU A 342 -3.37 3.60 12.04
N GLY A 343 -4.34 3.65 12.94
CA GLY A 343 -5.71 4.07 12.64
C GLY A 343 -6.56 2.96 12.03
N TYR A 344 -6.08 1.71 12.04
CA TYR A 344 -6.98 0.60 11.76
C TYR A 344 -8.00 0.50 12.89
N THR A 345 -9.20 0.08 12.54
CA THR A 345 -10.25 -0.20 13.52
C THR A 345 -10.71 -1.65 13.37
N ILE A 346 -11.13 -2.27 14.48
CA ILE A 346 -11.68 -3.62 14.42
C ILE A 346 -13.08 -3.52 13.83
N ALA A 347 -13.28 -4.06 12.63
CA ALA A 347 -14.58 -4.09 11.96
C ALA A 347 -15.45 -5.23 12.52
N THR A 348 -14.86 -6.41 12.69
CA THR A 348 -15.51 -7.55 13.33
C THR A 348 -14.49 -8.58 13.78
N ILE A 349 -14.89 -9.42 14.73
CA ILE A 349 -14.14 -10.61 15.14
C ILE A 349 -15.04 -11.80 14.80
N LEU A 350 -14.55 -12.68 13.94
CA LEU A 350 -15.21 -13.92 13.56
C LEU A 350 -14.60 -15.07 14.37
N LYS A 351 -15.42 -15.75 15.16
CA LYS A 351 -15.04 -17.00 15.83
C LYS A 351 -15.54 -18.17 15.01
N ARG A 352 -14.64 -19.10 14.73
CA ARG A 352 -14.91 -20.21 13.83
C ARG A 352 -14.29 -21.49 14.36
N SER A 353 -15.12 -22.51 14.49
CA SER A 353 -14.70 -23.88 14.79
C SER A 353 -14.71 -24.67 13.48
N SER A 354 -13.57 -25.24 13.12
CA SER A 354 -13.36 -25.91 11.84
C SER A 354 -12.97 -27.37 12.06
N HIS A 355 -13.57 -28.29 11.32
CA HIS A 355 -13.09 -29.66 11.14
C HIS A 355 -12.56 -29.80 9.71
N ILE A 356 -11.26 -30.04 9.62
CA ILE A 356 -10.49 -29.91 8.38
C ILE A 356 -9.92 -31.26 8.01
N PHE A 357 -10.10 -31.61 6.74
CA PHE A 357 -9.51 -32.76 6.09
C PHE A 357 -8.68 -32.24 4.91
N CYS A 358 -7.40 -32.61 4.85
CA CYS A 358 -6.48 -32.08 3.85
C CYS A 358 -5.62 -33.20 3.29
N ASP A 359 -5.59 -33.32 1.96
CA ASP A 359 -4.56 -34.06 1.24
C ASP A 359 -3.62 -33.05 0.52
N ASP A 360 -2.76 -33.55 -0.37
CA ASP A 360 -1.79 -32.73 -1.10
C ASP A 360 -2.43 -31.75 -2.10
N ARG A 361 -3.68 -31.96 -2.51
CA ARG A 361 -4.34 -31.22 -3.60
C ARG A 361 -5.51 -30.37 -3.12
N VAL A 362 -6.26 -30.83 -2.11
CA VAL A 362 -7.49 -30.21 -1.64
C VAL A 362 -7.60 -30.21 -0.11
N SER A 363 -8.24 -29.16 0.39
CA SER A 363 -8.67 -29.05 1.78
C SER A 363 -10.18 -28.90 1.85
N ILE A 364 -10.84 -29.84 2.53
CA ILE A 364 -12.27 -29.82 2.81
C ILE A 364 -12.44 -29.39 4.26
N LYS A 365 -13.26 -28.35 4.50
CA LYS A 365 -13.51 -27.80 5.84
C LYS A 365 -15.00 -27.78 6.12
N THR A 366 -15.40 -28.28 7.28
CA THR A 366 -16.72 -28.01 7.85
C THR A 366 -16.56 -26.96 8.94
N ASP A 367 -17.11 -25.78 8.70
CA ASP A 367 -16.93 -24.59 9.53
C ASP A 367 -18.25 -24.27 10.23
N TRP A 368 -18.21 -24.08 11.55
CA TRP A 368 -19.27 -23.42 12.31
C TRP A 368 -18.85 -21.98 12.63
N LEU A 369 -19.72 -21.02 12.31
CA LEU A 369 -19.47 -19.60 12.55
C LEU A 369 -20.41 -19.10 13.63
N GLU A 370 -19.85 -18.61 14.74
CA GLU A 370 -20.63 -18.14 15.90
C GLU A 370 -21.49 -16.91 15.54
N GLN A 371 -20.91 -15.95 14.81
CA GLN A 371 -21.55 -14.67 14.44
C GLN A 371 -22.75 -14.82 13.49
N LEU A 372 -22.80 -15.92 12.73
CA LEU A 372 -23.91 -16.23 11.83
C LEU A 372 -24.81 -17.33 12.36
N ASN A 373 -24.39 -18.02 13.43
CA ASN A 373 -24.99 -19.24 13.95
C ASN A 373 -25.30 -20.27 12.83
N ARG A 374 -24.33 -20.51 11.94
CA ARG A 374 -24.50 -21.33 10.73
C ARG A 374 -23.29 -22.20 10.44
N HIS A 375 -23.54 -23.34 9.79
CA HIS A 375 -22.53 -24.21 9.25
C HIS A 375 -22.28 -23.94 7.76
N TYR A 376 -21.03 -24.09 7.34
CA TYR A 376 -20.62 -24.08 5.95
C TYR A 376 -19.67 -25.23 5.67
N VAL A 377 -19.70 -25.72 4.45
CA VAL A 377 -18.68 -26.60 3.89
C VAL A 377 -17.86 -25.81 2.89
N GLN A 378 -16.54 -25.91 2.96
CA GLN A 378 -15.62 -25.32 2.01
C GLN A 378 -14.72 -26.38 1.38
N VAL A 379 -14.63 -26.37 0.06
CA VAL A 379 -13.61 -27.13 -0.70
C VAL A 379 -12.61 -26.11 -1.24
N GLN A 380 -11.34 -26.25 -0.87
CA GLN A 380 -10.27 -25.31 -1.22
C GLN A 380 -9.09 -26.01 -1.88
N GLY A 381 -8.48 -25.39 -2.89
CA GLY A 381 -7.29 -25.96 -3.52
C GLY A 381 -6.62 -25.00 -4.52
N LYS A 382 -5.49 -25.44 -5.08
CA LYS A 382 -4.75 -24.68 -6.11
C LYS A 382 -5.22 -24.96 -7.53
N GLU A 383 -5.83 -26.11 -7.76
CA GLU A 383 -6.33 -26.53 -9.06
C GLU A 383 -7.85 -26.34 -9.13
N ARG A 384 -8.31 -25.33 -9.87
CA ARG A 384 -9.74 -24.98 -9.97
C ARG A 384 -10.64 -26.15 -10.38
N LEU A 385 -10.22 -26.91 -11.40
CA LEU A 385 -11.01 -28.03 -11.92
C LEU A 385 -11.11 -29.17 -10.89
N TYR A 386 -10.04 -29.41 -10.14
CA TYR A 386 -10.04 -30.44 -9.10
C TYR A 386 -10.92 -30.04 -7.91
N VAL A 387 -10.86 -28.77 -7.49
CA VAL A 387 -11.76 -28.22 -6.45
C VAL A 387 -13.23 -28.38 -6.88
N LYS A 388 -13.55 -28.12 -8.16
CA LYS A 388 -14.89 -28.36 -8.70
C LYS A 388 -15.28 -29.82 -8.60
N TYR A 389 -14.45 -30.72 -9.11
CA TYR A 389 -14.69 -32.16 -9.11
C TYR A 389 -15.00 -32.69 -7.70
N VAL A 390 -14.19 -32.32 -6.70
CA VAL A 390 -14.40 -32.73 -5.30
C VAL A 390 -15.72 -32.17 -4.75
N ALA A 391 -16.06 -30.92 -5.05
CA ALA A 391 -17.33 -30.33 -4.62
C ALA A 391 -18.56 -31.01 -5.26
N GLU A 392 -18.46 -31.42 -6.53
CA GLU A 392 -19.49 -32.19 -7.24
C GLU A 392 -19.68 -33.58 -6.61
N GLN A 393 -18.58 -34.28 -6.27
CA GLN A 393 -18.64 -35.58 -5.57
C GLN A 393 -19.27 -35.47 -4.18
N LEU A 394 -19.08 -34.33 -3.50
CA LEU A 394 -19.72 -34.01 -2.23
C LEU A 394 -21.19 -33.56 -2.38
N GLY A 395 -21.71 -33.48 -3.61
CA GLY A 395 -23.09 -33.07 -3.87
C GLY A 395 -23.35 -31.61 -3.49
N LEU A 396 -22.37 -30.72 -3.67
CA LEU A 396 -22.51 -29.29 -3.32
C LEU A 396 -23.09 -28.44 -4.47
N ASP A 397 -23.37 -29.04 -5.63
CA ASP A 397 -23.84 -28.30 -6.79
C ASP A 397 -25.21 -27.63 -6.58
N GLY A 398 -25.30 -26.39 -7.06
CA GLY A 398 -26.50 -25.57 -6.94
C GLY A 398 -26.71 -24.95 -5.56
N SER A 399 -25.82 -25.18 -4.58
CA SER A 399 -25.91 -24.58 -3.24
C SER A 399 -24.69 -23.73 -2.87
N TYR A 400 -23.92 -23.29 -3.85
CA TYR A 400 -22.73 -22.48 -3.62
C TYR A 400 -23.08 -21.08 -3.12
N VAL A 401 -22.27 -20.57 -2.19
CA VAL A 401 -22.34 -19.22 -1.62
C VAL A 401 -21.06 -18.46 -2.03
N PRO A 402 -21.10 -17.69 -3.13
CA PRO A 402 -19.93 -17.05 -3.73
C PRO A 402 -19.61 -15.71 -3.04
N ARG A 403 -19.61 -15.71 -1.71
CA ARG A 403 -19.32 -14.55 -0.86
C ARG A 403 -18.38 -14.98 0.25
N THR A 404 -17.46 -14.13 0.69
CA THR A 404 -16.58 -14.43 1.83
C THR A 404 -17.35 -14.50 3.14
N TYR A 405 -16.70 -14.90 4.24
CA TYR A 405 -17.37 -14.88 5.55
C TYR A 405 -17.62 -13.48 6.07
N ILE A 406 -16.70 -12.53 5.84
CA ILE A 406 -16.91 -11.14 6.23
C ILE A 406 -18.09 -10.52 5.48
N GLU A 407 -18.23 -10.78 4.19
CA GLU A 407 -19.38 -10.33 3.40
C GLU A 407 -20.70 -10.91 3.92
N GLN A 408 -20.72 -12.20 4.32
CA GLN A 408 -21.91 -12.81 4.92
C GLN A 408 -22.30 -12.13 6.23
N ILE A 409 -21.33 -11.80 7.08
CA ILE A 409 -21.58 -11.08 8.34
C ILE A 409 -22.12 -9.67 8.06
N GLN A 410 -21.54 -8.94 7.12
CA GLN A 410 -21.99 -7.60 6.75
C GLN A 410 -23.42 -7.62 6.21
N LEU A 411 -23.75 -8.59 5.35
CA LEU A 411 -25.10 -8.76 4.83
C LEU A 411 -26.12 -9.10 5.91
N GLU A 412 -25.76 -9.98 6.85
CA GLU A 412 -26.63 -10.33 7.97
C GLU A 412 -26.95 -9.09 8.82
N LYS A 413 -25.94 -8.25 9.09
CA LYS A 413 -26.13 -6.98 9.79
C LYS A 413 -27.08 -6.04 9.04
N LEU A 414 -26.83 -5.81 7.75
CA LEU A 414 -27.68 -4.96 6.91
C LEU A 414 -29.13 -5.44 6.87
N VAL A 415 -29.37 -6.75 6.75
CA VAL A 415 -30.73 -7.31 6.76
C VAL A 415 -31.41 -7.08 8.11
N ASN A 416 -30.71 -7.30 9.22
CA ASN A 416 -31.26 -7.07 10.56
C ASN A 416 -31.58 -5.59 10.79
N ASP A 417 -30.72 -4.68 10.33
CA ASP A 417 -30.93 -3.24 10.45
C ASP A 417 -32.16 -2.77 9.65
N VAL A 418 -32.36 -3.29 8.43
CA VAL A 418 -33.55 -3.01 7.62
C VAL A 418 -34.82 -3.60 8.23
N MET A 419 -34.75 -4.75 8.92
CA MET A 419 -35.90 -5.34 9.61
C MET A 419 -36.27 -4.64 10.94
N MET A 420 -35.38 -3.77 11.45
CA MET A 420 -35.60 -2.98 12.66
C MET A 420 -36.17 -1.58 12.39
N ILE A 421 -36.22 -1.16 11.12
CA ILE A 421 -36.84 0.08 10.63
C ILE A 421 -38.25 -0.23 10.14
#